data_AF-A0A520D904-F1
#
_entry.id   AF-A0A520D904-F1
#
_cell.length_a   1.000
_cell.length_b   1.000
_cell.length_c   1.000
_cell.angle_alpha   90.00
_cell.angle_beta   90.00
_cell.angle_gamma   90.00
#
_symmetry.space_group_name_H-M   'P 1'
#
loop_
_entity.id
_entity.type
_entity.pdbx_description
1 polymer ?
#
loop_
_entity_poly.entity_id
_entity_poly.type
_entity_poly.pdbx_seq_one_letter_code
_entity_poly.pdbx_strand_id
1 'polypeptide(L)'
;LLPIVLPEAQIATLFDEVFAFPGYKLTVDLERQVVVKPDGAELAFDVQAFRKYCLINGLDDIGLTLQKKDKIKAFEAERLATKPWLAKASLV
;
A
#
# COMPACT_ATOMS: atom_id res chain seq x y z
N LEU A 1 -1.54 3.48 -5.61
CA LEU A 1 -2.46 4.65 -5.55
C LEU A 1 -3.14 4.68 -4.19
N LEU A 2 -3.23 5.84 -3.53
CA LEU A 2 -3.91 6.04 -2.24
C LEU A 2 -5.17 6.91 -2.46
N PRO A 3 -6.37 6.32 -2.57
CA PRO A 3 -7.61 7.08 -2.57
C PRO A 3 -7.88 7.63 -1.18
N ILE A 4 -8.13 8.94 -1.08
CA ILE A 4 -8.45 9.65 0.16
C ILE A 4 -9.88 10.16 0.06
N VAL A 5 -10.69 9.86 1.09
CA VAL A 5 -12.07 10.35 1.19
C VAL A 5 -12.10 11.50 2.17
N LEU A 6 -12.62 12.66 1.73
CA LEU A 6 -12.81 13.84 2.54
C LEU A 6 -14.25 14.37 2.37
N PRO A 7 -14.77 15.16 3.33
CA PRO A 7 -16.01 15.89 3.16
C PRO A 7 -15.98 16.79 1.93
N GLU A 8 -17.11 16.90 1.23
CA GLU A 8 -17.24 17.68 0.00
C GLU A 8 -16.79 19.15 0.16
N ALA A 9 -17.14 19.78 1.28
CA ALA A 9 -16.72 21.15 1.57
C ALA A 9 -15.19 21.31 1.63
N GLN A 10 -14.47 20.32 2.19
CA GLN A 10 -13.01 20.36 2.24
C GLN A 10 -12.40 20.15 0.84
N ILE A 11 -13.01 19.27 0.04
CA ILE A 11 -12.60 19.05 -1.35
C ILE A 11 -12.78 20.34 -2.17
N ALA A 12 -13.92 21.02 -2.03
CA ALA A 12 -14.18 22.29 -2.70
C ALA A 12 -13.13 23.36 -2.34
N THR A 13 -12.82 23.51 -1.04
CA THR A 13 -11.77 24.43 -0.60
C THR A 13 -10.40 24.09 -1.21
N LEU A 14 -10.03 22.80 -1.28
CA LEU A 14 -8.77 22.40 -1.91
C LEU A 14 -8.73 22.75 -3.41
N PHE A 15 -9.86 22.62 -4.13
CA PHE A 15 -9.94 23.05 -5.52
C PHE A 15 -9.74 24.55 -5.67
N ASP A 16 -10.43 25.35 -4.86
CA ASP A 16 -10.30 26.82 -4.88
C ASP A 16 -8.85 27.25 -4.62
N GLU A 17 -8.17 26.63 -3.66
CA GLU A 17 -6.76 26.89 -3.35
C GLU A 17 -5.84 26.53 -4.52
N VAL A 18 -6.07 25.40 -5.21
CA VAL A 18 -5.29 25.01 -6.39
C VAL A 18 -5.47 25.99 -7.55
N PHE A 19 -6.68 26.50 -7.77
CA PHE A 19 -6.95 27.50 -8.81
C PHE A 19 -6.35 28.87 -8.47
N ALA A 20 -6.37 29.26 -7.20
CA ALA A 20 -5.82 30.52 -6.73
C ALA A 20 -4.28 30.55 -6.75
N PHE A 21 -3.62 29.41 -6.47
CA PHE A 21 -2.18 29.32 -6.31
C PHE A 21 -1.55 28.31 -7.28
N PRO A 22 -1.11 28.75 -8.48
CA PRO A 22 -0.40 27.89 -9.42
C PRO A 22 0.82 27.23 -8.78
N GLY A 23 0.91 25.91 -8.88
CA GLY A 23 1.96 25.12 -8.23
C GLY A 23 1.68 24.77 -6.77
N TYR A 24 0.41 24.87 -6.32
CA TYR A 24 -0.04 24.43 -5.01
C TYR A 24 0.47 23.02 -4.67
N LYS A 25 1.01 22.87 -3.45
CA LYS A 25 1.52 21.60 -2.92
C LYS A 25 0.96 21.37 -1.53
N LEU A 26 0.50 20.16 -1.28
CA LEU A 26 0.16 19.68 0.05
C LEU A 26 1.00 18.45 0.37
N THR A 27 1.06 18.08 1.65
CA THR A 27 1.74 16.87 2.10
C THR A 27 0.70 15.85 2.54
N VAL A 28 0.89 14.59 2.17
CA VAL A 28 0.06 13.48 2.68
C VAL A 28 0.90 12.70 3.67
N ASP A 29 0.55 12.78 4.95
CA ASP A 29 1.14 11.96 6.00
C ASP A 29 0.28 10.71 6.20
N LEU A 30 0.75 9.59 5.66
CA LEU A 30 0.04 8.32 5.73
C LEU A 30 0.12 7.68 7.13
N GLU A 31 1.18 7.92 7.89
CA GLU A 31 1.34 7.35 9.23
C GLU A 31 0.33 7.97 10.20
N ARG A 32 0.24 9.30 10.18
CA ARG A 32 -0.72 10.09 10.95
C ARG A 32 -2.12 10.13 10.32
N GLN A 33 -2.24 9.74 9.06
CA GLN A 33 -3.46 9.79 8.25
C GLN A 33 -4.05 11.21 8.15
N VAL A 34 -3.20 12.17 7.83
CA VAL A 34 -3.59 13.57 7.63
C VAL A 34 -3.05 14.12 6.31
N VAL A 35 -3.84 14.97 5.69
CA VAL A 35 -3.38 15.86 4.62
C VAL A 35 -2.99 17.18 5.26
N VAL A 36 -1.73 17.59 5.09
CA VAL A 36 -1.18 18.84 5.62
C VAL A 36 -1.12 19.87 4.49
N LYS A 37 -1.90 20.93 4.63
CA LYS A 37 -1.94 22.06 3.71
C LYS A 37 -0.70 22.97 3.87
N PRO A 38 -0.41 23.88 2.91
CA PRO A 38 0.70 24.84 3.02
C PRO A 38 0.64 25.74 4.26
N ASP A 39 -0.56 26.05 4.74
CA ASP A 39 -0.80 26.89 5.91
C ASP A 39 -0.66 26.13 7.24
N GLY A 40 -0.35 24.83 7.18
CA GLY A 40 -0.22 23.95 8.34
C GLY A 40 -1.54 23.34 8.83
N ALA A 41 -2.68 23.65 8.20
CA ALA A 41 -3.93 23.02 8.58
C ALA A 41 -3.93 21.53 8.18
N GLU A 42 -4.53 20.71 9.03
CA GLU A 42 -4.58 19.25 8.85
C GLU A 42 -6.00 18.78 8.56
N LEU A 43 -6.15 17.96 7.52
CA LEU A 43 -7.39 17.29 7.17
C LEU A 43 -7.21 15.79 7.44
N ALA A 44 -7.88 15.28 8.48
CA ALA A 44 -7.84 13.86 8.80
C ALA A 44 -8.58 13.03 7.74
N PHE A 45 -8.04 11.84 7.45
CA PHE A 45 -8.68 10.87 6.58
C PHE A 45 -8.54 9.45 7.13
N ASP A 46 -9.39 8.55 6.63
CA ASP A 46 -9.31 7.14 6.96
C ASP A 46 -8.86 6.30 5.77
N VAL A 47 -8.09 5.26 6.06
CA VAL A 47 -7.67 4.25 5.08
C VAL A 47 -7.72 2.87 5.74
N GLN A 48 -8.09 1.86 4.95
CA GLN A 48 -8.12 0.49 5.44
C GLN A 48 -6.72 0.08 5.94
N ALA A 49 -6.63 -0.46 7.15
CA ALA A 49 -5.36 -0.80 7.81
C ALA A 49 -4.42 -1.67 6.94
N PHE A 50 -4.99 -2.63 6.21
CA PHE A 50 -4.21 -3.47 5.28
C PHE A 50 -3.59 -2.66 4.15
N ARG A 51 -4.34 -1.74 3.52
CA ARG A 51 -3.81 -0.85 2.47
C ARG A 51 -2.73 0.07 3.01
N LYS A 52 -2.94 0.64 4.21
CA LYS A 52 -1.92 1.45 4.91
C LYS A 52 -0.64 0.66 5.10
N TYR A 53 -0.76 -0.56 5.64
CA TYR A 53 0.38 -1.46 5.85
C TYR A 53 1.14 -1.73 4.54
N CYS A 54 0.43 -2.07 3.46
CA CYS A 54 1.06 -2.32 2.18
C CYS A 54 1.77 -1.08 1.63
N LEU A 55 1.14 0.09 1.69
CA LEU A 55 1.72 1.34 1.18
C LEU A 55 2.94 1.80 1.99
N ILE A 56 2.90 1.69 3.32
CA ILE A 56 4.04 2.04 4.20
C ILE A 56 5.23 1.10 3.97
N ASN A 57 4.98 -0.20 3.80
CA ASN A 57 6.04 -1.19 3.65
C ASN A 57 6.44 -1.43 2.18
N GLY A 58 5.86 -0.68 1.22
CA GLY A 58 6.11 -0.87 -0.20
C GLY A 58 5.73 -2.25 -0.73
N LEU A 59 4.73 -2.89 -0.12
CA LEU A 59 4.31 -4.26 -0.45
C LEU A 59 3.28 -4.25 -1.58
N ASP A 60 3.50 -5.11 -2.55
CA ASP A 60 2.54 -5.55 -3.54
C ASP A 60 2.09 -7.00 -3.26
N ASP A 61 1.25 -7.58 -4.12
CA ASP A 61 0.75 -8.95 -3.97
C ASP A 61 1.87 -10.01 -3.96
N ILE A 62 2.96 -9.73 -4.69
CA ILE A 62 4.16 -10.57 -4.71
C ILE A 62 4.90 -10.45 -3.38
N GLY A 63 5.13 -9.24 -2.88
CA GLY A 63 5.75 -8.96 -1.60
C GLY A 63 4.99 -9.60 -0.44
N LEU A 64 3.66 -9.52 -0.44
CA LEU A 64 2.80 -10.21 0.52
C LEU A 64 2.95 -11.73 0.47
N THR A 65 3.09 -12.30 -0.73
CA THR A 65 3.33 -13.74 -0.91
C THR A 65 4.73 -14.13 -0.40
N LEU A 66 5.74 -13.32 -0.70
CA LEU A 66 7.13 -13.53 -0.28
C LEU A 66 7.33 -13.42 1.23
N GLN A 67 6.45 -12.74 1.97
CA GLN A 67 6.46 -12.80 3.44
C GLN A 67 6.27 -14.23 3.98
N LYS A 68 5.73 -15.15 3.16
CA LYS A 68 5.57 -16.56 3.51
C LYS A 68 6.67 -17.46 2.94
N LYS A 69 7.79 -16.90 2.47
CA LYS A 69 8.88 -17.64 1.79
C LYS A 69 9.33 -18.90 2.53
N ASP A 70 9.46 -18.84 3.85
CA ASP A 70 9.92 -20.00 4.62
C ASP A 70 8.85 -21.09 4.72
N LYS A 71 7.56 -20.72 4.80
CA LYS A 71 6.45 -21.68 4.71
C LYS A 71 6.36 -22.31 3.32
N ILE A 72 6.59 -21.52 2.27
CA ILE A 72 6.66 -22.01 0.89
C ILE A 72 7.79 -23.03 0.75
N LYS A 73 9.00 -22.70 1.22
CA LYS A 73 10.15 -23.62 1.21
C LYS A 73 9.87 -24.91 2.00
N ALA A 74 9.30 -24.80 3.19
CA ALA A 74 8.99 -25.96 4.03
C ALA A 74 7.98 -26.89 3.33
N PHE A 75 6.92 -26.31 2.76
CA PHE A 75 5.93 -27.04 1.98
C PHE A 75 6.54 -27.70 0.74
N GLU A 76 7.41 -27.00 0.00
CA GLU A 76 8.09 -27.54 -1.18
C GLU A 76 9.01 -28.71 -0.82
N ALA A 77 9.77 -28.59 0.27
CA ALA A 77 10.64 -29.66 0.76
C ALA A 77 9.83 -30.92 1.15
N GLU A 78 8.75 -30.76 1.90
CA GLU A 78 7.84 -31.85 2.27
C GLU A 78 7.20 -32.49 1.03
N ARG A 79 6.77 -31.66 0.07
CA ARG A 79 6.14 -32.13 -1.17
C ARG A 79 7.10 -32.96 -2.01
N LEU A 80 8.38 -32.57 -2.10
CA LEU A 80 9.40 -33.34 -2.81
C LEU A 80 9.74 -34.66 -2.11
N ALA A 81 9.79 -34.66 -0.76
CA ALA A 81 10.02 -35.86 0.03
C ALA A 81 8.87 -36.88 -0.10
N THR A 82 7.62 -36.41 -0.08
CA THR A 82 6.43 -37.27 -0.14
C THR A 82 6.03 -37.67 -1.56
N LYS A 83 6.43 -36.90 -2.58
CA LYS A 83 6.08 -37.13 -3.98
C LYS A 83 7.34 -37.15 -4.87
N PRO A 84 8.16 -38.20 -4.77
CA PRO A 84 9.47 -38.26 -5.44
C PRO A 84 9.42 -38.21 -6.98
N TRP A 85 8.26 -38.49 -7.60
CA TRP A 85 8.07 -38.33 -9.05
C TRP A 85 8.10 -36.87 -9.52
N LEU A 86 7.89 -35.90 -8.62
CA LEU A 86 7.95 -34.47 -8.95
C LEU A 86 9.38 -33.97 -9.17
N ALA A 87 10.38 -34.60 -8.53
CA ALA A 87 11.78 -34.21 -8.69
C ALA A 87 12.34 -34.54 -10.09
N LYS A 88 11.70 -35.45 -10.84
CA LYS A 88 12.14 -35.87 -12.18
C LYS A 88 11.63 -34.97 -13.31
N ALA A 89 10.70 -34.03 -13.04
CA ALA A 89 10.10 -33.19 -14.07
C ALA A 89 10.95 -31.95 -14.46
N SER A 90 12.13 -31.75 -13.86
CA SER A 90 13.05 -30.64 -14.18
C SER A 90 14.18 -31.00 -15.17
N LEU A 91 14.05 -32.10 -15.90
CA LEU A 91 14.92 -32.43 -17.03
C LEU A 91 14.08 -32.58 -18.30
N VAL A 92 13.73 -31.45 -18.92
CA VAL A 92 13.51 -31.31 -20.37
C VAL A 92 14.11 -29.99 -20.80
#